data_AF-A0A660V500-F1
#
_entry.id   AF-A0A660V500-F1
#
_cell.length_a   1.000
_cell.length_b   1.000
_cell.length_c   1.000
_cell.angle_alpha   90.00
_cell.angle_beta   90.00
_cell.angle_gamma   90.00
#
_symmetry.space_group_name_H-M   'P 1'
#
loop_
_entity.id
_entity.type
_entity.pdbx_description
1 polymer ?
#
loop_
_entity_poly.entity_id
_entity_poly.type
_entity_poly.pdbx_seq_one_letter_code
_entity_poly.pdbx_strand_id
1 'polypeptide(L)'
;MRVIALLAVATFAGSVLIGCQIQKRKATAEETVESVRDALDAVMEHITEGDEWFGKAMRAPDPLVKRRFLNIALDHYCTARRLLLEQISAAADPSVRAAHKKLLWAVEGCLEKAVYEMPLLD
;
A
#
# COMPACT_ATOMS: atom_id res chain seq x y z
N MET A 1 -17.73 57.87 -9.34
CA MET A 1 -16.54 57.03 -9.61
C MET A 1 -16.04 56.18 -8.42
N ARG A 2 -16.64 56.22 -7.22
CA ARG A 2 -16.16 55.43 -6.06
C ARG A 2 -16.70 53.99 -5.96
N VAL A 3 -17.81 53.67 -6.64
CA VAL A 3 -18.48 52.37 -6.52
C VAL A 3 -17.83 51.27 -7.39
N ILE A 4 -17.19 51.66 -8.50
CA ILE A 4 -16.61 50.71 -9.47
C ILE A 4 -15.30 50.10 -8.93
N ALA A 5 -14.51 50.87 -8.16
CA ALA A 5 -13.25 50.39 -7.59
C ALA A 5 -13.43 49.28 -6.54
N LEU A 6 -14.54 49.29 -5.80
CA LEU A 6 -14.85 48.26 -4.78
C LEU A 6 -15.22 46.90 -5.38
N LEU A 7 -15.81 46.89 -6.57
CA LEU A 7 -16.22 45.66 -7.26
C LEU A 7 -15.04 44.89 -7.87
N ALA A 8 -14.02 45.61 -8.36
CA ALA A 8 -12.82 45.00 -8.93
C ALA A 8 -11.94 44.32 -7.86
N VAL A 9 -11.87 44.87 -6.65
CA VAL A 9 -11.08 44.29 -5.55
C VAL A 9 -11.73 43.01 -5.00
N ALA A 10 -13.06 42.99 -4.90
CA ALA A 10 -13.81 41.81 -4.43
C ALA A 10 -13.69 40.61 -5.38
N THR A 11 -13.68 40.86 -6.70
CA THR A 11 -13.51 39.80 -7.72
C THR A 11 -12.09 39.26 -7.79
N PHE A 12 -11.07 40.10 -7.56
CA PHE A 12 -9.67 39.68 -7.52
C PHE A 12 -9.35 38.86 -6.26
N ALA A 13 -9.86 39.26 -5.09
CA ALA A 13 -9.70 38.48 -3.86
C ALA A 13 -10.40 37.10 -3.93
N GLY A 14 -11.58 37.04 -4.55
CA GLY A 14 -12.30 35.78 -4.77
C GLY A 14 -11.56 34.81 -5.69
N SER A 15 -10.97 35.29 -6.78
CA SER A 15 -10.21 34.46 -7.73
C SER A 15 -8.86 34.00 -7.18
N VAL A 16 -8.19 34.81 -6.35
CA VAL A 16 -6.96 34.40 -5.63
C VAL A 16 -7.25 33.34 -4.56
N LEU A 17 -8.35 33.48 -3.81
CA LEU A 17 -8.76 32.48 -2.81
C LEU A 17 -9.17 31.15 -3.46
N ILE A 18 -9.89 31.18 -4.57
CA ILE A 18 -10.26 29.99 -5.34
C ILE A 18 -9.00 29.33 -5.94
N GLY A 19 -8.09 30.10 -6.53
CA GLY A 19 -6.82 29.61 -7.05
C GLY A 19 -5.94 28.96 -5.96
N CYS A 20 -5.88 29.57 -4.78
CA CYS A 20 -5.13 29.05 -3.63
C CYS A 20 -5.75 27.77 -3.05
N GLN A 21 -7.08 27.65 -3.00
CA GLN A 21 -7.79 26.43 -2.61
C GLN A 21 -7.57 25.29 -3.62
N ILE A 22 -7.57 25.58 -4.92
CA ILE A 22 -7.31 24.59 -5.98
C ILE A 22 -5.85 24.11 -5.93
N GLN A 23 -4.89 25.02 -5.73
CA GLN A 23 -3.48 24.64 -5.58
C GLN A 23 -3.24 23.83 -4.30
N LYS A 24 -3.82 24.23 -3.17
CA LYS A 24 -3.72 23.44 -1.92
C LYS A 24 -4.33 22.05 -2.07
N ARG A 25 -5.49 21.91 -2.73
CA ARG A 25 -6.11 20.61 -3.01
C ARG A 25 -5.27 19.75 -3.95
N LYS A 26 -4.63 20.33 -4.96
CA LYS A 26 -3.73 19.60 -5.85
C LYS A 26 -2.49 19.10 -5.11
N ALA A 27 -1.86 19.95 -4.31
CA ALA A 27 -0.69 19.58 -3.52
C ALA A 27 -1.01 18.47 -2.50
N THR A 28 -2.14 18.59 -1.79
CA THR A 28 -2.57 17.52 -0.87
C THR A 28 -2.95 16.23 -1.59
N ALA A 29 -3.55 16.31 -2.79
CA ALA A 29 -3.85 15.12 -3.58
C ALA A 29 -2.56 14.43 -4.08
N GLU A 30 -1.58 15.18 -4.59
CA GLU A 30 -0.29 14.63 -5.03
C GLU A 30 0.48 13.98 -3.88
N GLU A 31 0.56 14.64 -2.72
CA GLU A 31 1.23 14.10 -1.53
C GLU A 31 0.54 12.81 -1.02
N THR A 32 -0.79 12.75 -1.06
CA THR A 32 -1.51 11.51 -0.69
C THR A 32 -1.32 10.39 -1.71
N VAL A 33 -1.19 10.69 -3.00
CA VAL A 33 -0.95 9.68 -4.03
C VAL A 33 0.47 9.12 -3.94
N GLU A 34 1.45 9.97 -3.67
CA GLU A 34 2.84 9.57 -3.46
C GLU A 34 2.96 8.69 -2.21
N SER A 35 2.31 9.07 -1.11
CA SER A 35 2.27 8.25 0.11
C SER A 35 1.59 6.89 -0.09
N VAL A 36 0.50 6.81 -0.86
CA VAL A 36 -0.15 5.53 -1.18
C VAL A 36 0.74 4.67 -2.05
N ARG A 37 1.47 5.26 -3.00
CA ARG A 37 2.40 4.55 -3.87
C ARG A 37 3.57 3.99 -3.07
N ASP A 38 4.23 4.79 -2.24
CA ASP A 38 5.36 4.35 -1.41
C ASP A 38 4.95 3.20 -0.49
N ALA A 39 3.76 3.30 0.09
CA ALA A 39 3.22 2.25 0.94
C ALA A 39 2.93 0.97 0.13
N LEU A 40 2.41 1.08 -1.10
CA LEU A 40 2.19 -0.08 -1.98
C LEU A 40 3.52 -0.69 -2.44
N ASP A 41 4.53 0.12 -2.73
CA ASP A 41 5.86 -0.34 -3.12
C ASP A 41 6.49 -1.16 -1.98
N ALA A 42 6.36 -0.73 -0.72
CA ALA A 42 6.79 -1.50 0.45
C ALA A 42 6.03 -2.84 0.59
N VAL A 43 4.73 -2.87 0.31
CA VAL A 43 3.96 -4.13 0.28
C VAL A 43 4.49 -5.07 -0.79
N MET A 44 4.72 -4.56 -2.00
CA MET A 44 5.20 -5.34 -3.13
C MET A 44 6.62 -5.87 -2.92
N GLU A 45 7.48 -5.12 -2.24
CA GLU A 45 8.80 -5.56 -1.82
C GLU A 45 8.72 -6.80 -0.93
N HIS A 46 7.92 -6.75 0.15
CA HIS A 46 7.73 -7.90 1.02
C HIS A 46 7.09 -9.10 0.31
N ILE A 47 6.15 -8.89 -0.62
CA ILE A 47 5.61 -10.00 -1.42
C ILE A 47 6.71 -10.65 -2.27
N THR A 48 7.53 -9.82 -2.92
CA THR A 48 8.61 -10.28 -3.80
C THR A 48 9.67 -11.05 -3.03
N GLU A 49 10.11 -10.54 -1.88
CA GLU A 49 11.05 -11.22 -1.01
C GLU A 49 10.47 -12.52 -0.45
N GLY A 50 9.19 -12.50 -0.04
CA GLY A 50 8.47 -13.69 0.39
C GLY A 50 8.45 -14.79 -0.68
N ASP A 51 8.13 -14.43 -1.93
CA ASP A 51 8.12 -15.33 -3.07
C ASP A 51 9.52 -15.89 -3.38
N GLU A 52 10.57 -15.08 -3.24
CA GLU A 52 11.95 -15.53 -3.43
C GLU A 52 12.33 -16.60 -2.38
N TRP A 53 12.04 -16.33 -1.10
CA TRP A 53 12.30 -17.27 0.00
C TRP A 53 11.46 -18.53 -0.11
N PHE A 54 10.18 -18.41 -0.49
CA PHE A 54 9.31 -19.55 -0.75
C PHE A 54 9.88 -20.41 -1.89
N GLY A 55 10.32 -19.78 -2.99
CA GLY A 55 10.98 -20.47 -4.09
C GLY A 55 12.27 -21.18 -3.68
N LYS A 56 13.10 -20.56 -2.82
CA LYS A 56 14.27 -21.21 -2.21
C LYS A 56 13.87 -22.43 -1.38
N ALA A 57 12.80 -22.32 -0.59
CA ALA A 57 12.28 -23.42 0.22
C ALA A 57 11.81 -24.62 -0.63
N MET A 58 11.14 -24.38 -1.76
CA MET A 58 10.67 -25.45 -2.66
C MET A 58 11.80 -26.24 -3.32
N ARG A 59 13.00 -25.66 -3.39
CA ARG A 59 14.19 -26.31 -3.94
C ARG A 59 15.10 -26.89 -2.86
N ALA A 60 14.79 -26.68 -1.58
CA ALA A 60 15.62 -27.16 -0.48
C ALA A 60 15.40 -28.67 -0.26
N PRO A 61 16.45 -29.51 -0.32
CA PRO A 61 16.32 -30.95 -0.13
C PRO A 61 16.19 -31.34 1.35
N ASP A 62 16.74 -30.53 2.24
CA ASP A 62 16.73 -30.76 3.69
C ASP A 62 15.45 -30.17 4.32
N PRO A 63 14.67 -30.95 5.09
CA PRO A 63 13.43 -30.47 5.72
C PRO A 63 13.63 -29.33 6.73
N LEU A 64 14.72 -29.31 7.49
CA LEU A 64 15.04 -28.23 8.43
C LEU A 64 15.36 -26.93 7.68
N VAL A 65 16.12 -27.04 6.59
CA VAL A 65 16.43 -25.90 5.72
C VAL A 65 15.16 -25.39 5.02
N LYS A 66 14.33 -26.29 4.49
CA LYS A 66 13.01 -25.95 3.91
C LYS A 66 12.16 -25.19 4.94
N ARG A 67 12.03 -25.72 6.15
CA ARG A 67 11.28 -25.08 7.25
C ARG A 67 11.83 -23.70 7.58
N ARG A 68 13.16 -23.54 7.66
CA ARG A 68 13.79 -22.24 7.91
C ARG A 68 13.46 -21.22 6.82
N PHE A 69 13.56 -21.59 5.55
CA PHE A 69 13.22 -20.68 4.45
C PHE A 69 11.72 -20.36 4.39
N LEU A 70 10.84 -21.33 4.67
CA LEU A 70 9.39 -21.07 4.78
C LEU A 70 9.06 -20.12 5.91
N ASN A 71 9.72 -20.23 7.07
CA ASN A 71 9.52 -19.28 8.17
C ASN A 71 9.92 -17.86 7.78
N ILE A 72 11.00 -17.68 7.00
CA ILE A 72 11.39 -16.35 6.49
C ILE A 72 10.34 -15.85 5.50
N ALA A 73 9.92 -16.67 4.53
CA ALA A 73 8.87 -16.30 3.58
C ALA A 73 7.57 -15.87 4.27
N LEU A 74 7.14 -16.61 5.31
CA LEU A 74 5.97 -16.29 6.12
C LEU A 74 6.10 -14.94 6.84
N ASP A 75 7.28 -14.58 7.31
CA ASP A 75 7.50 -13.28 7.97
C ASP A 75 7.29 -12.12 7.00
N HIS A 76 7.83 -12.22 5.78
CA HIS A 76 7.59 -11.22 4.74
C HIS A 76 6.11 -11.15 4.34
N TYR A 77 5.44 -12.29 4.12
CA TYR A 77 4.01 -12.29 3.79
C TYR A 77 3.14 -11.75 4.95
N CYS A 78 3.47 -12.05 6.20
CA CYS A 78 2.79 -11.47 7.37
C CYS A 78 2.98 -9.95 7.43
N THR A 79 4.16 -9.46 7.08
CA THR A 79 4.46 -8.03 7.03
C THR A 79 3.69 -7.34 5.91
N ALA A 80 3.67 -7.91 4.70
CA ALA A 80 2.86 -7.42 3.58
C ALA A 80 1.36 -7.36 3.95
N ARG A 81 0.85 -8.42 4.62
CA ARG A 81 -0.52 -8.49 5.11
C ARG A 81 -0.84 -7.35 6.08
N ARG A 82 0.04 -7.10 7.06
CA ARG A 82 -0.13 -6.02 8.05
C ARG A 82 -0.20 -4.65 7.36
N LEU A 83 0.77 -4.37 6.49
CA LEU A 83 0.82 -3.10 5.75
C LEU A 83 -0.45 -2.89 4.89
N LEU A 84 -0.93 -3.95 4.22
CA LEU A 84 -2.18 -3.89 3.45
C LEU A 84 -3.40 -3.59 4.32
N LEU A 85 -3.50 -4.22 5.49
CA LEU A 85 -4.60 -3.95 6.41
C LEU A 85 -4.60 -2.50 6.92
N GLU A 86 -3.42 -1.96 7.21
CA GLU A 86 -3.25 -0.54 7.57
C GLU A 86 -3.69 0.39 6.43
N GLN A 87 -3.25 0.11 5.19
CA GLN A 87 -3.65 0.88 4.01
C GLN A 87 -5.15 0.78 3.72
N ILE A 88 -5.77 -0.39 3.90
CA ILE A 88 -7.22 -0.58 3.73
C ILE A 88 -8.00 0.27 4.74
N SER A 89 -7.50 0.34 5.97
CA SER A 89 -8.09 1.14 7.06
C SER A 89 -7.97 2.65 6.77
N ALA A 90 -6.81 3.08 6.27
CA ALA A 90 -6.53 4.48 5.97
C ALA A 90 -7.13 4.97 4.64
N ALA A 91 -7.43 4.07 3.69
CA ALA A 91 -7.92 4.43 2.37
C ALA A 91 -9.33 5.06 2.43
N ALA A 92 -9.42 6.35 2.12
CA ALA A 92 -10.69 7.05 1.97
C ALA A 92 -11.43 6.68 0.67
N ASP A 93 -10.68 6.40 -0.40
CA ASP A 93 -11.23 6.03 -1.71
C ASP A 93 -11.69 4.54 -1.72
N PRO A 94 -12.97 4.26 -2.01
CA PRO A 94 -13.50 2.89 -2.08
C PRO A 94 -12.85 2.00 -3.15
N SER A 95 -12.42 2.58 -4.28
CA SER A 95 -11.79 1.85 -5.38
C SER A 95 -10.38 1.38 -4.99
N VAL A 96 -9.59 2.25 -4.37
CA VAL A 96 -8.27 1.93 -3.80
C VAL A 96 -8.42 0.88 -2.71
N ARG A 97 -9.39 1.05 -1.81
CA ARG A 97 -9.69 0.07 -0.76
C ARG A 97 -10.05 -1.31 -1.36
N ALA A 98 -10.84 -1.35 -2.43
CA ALA A 98 -11.19 -2.59 -3.11
C ALA A 98 -9.97 -3.24 -3.79
N ALA A 99 -9.07 -2.45 -4.38
CA ALA A 99 -7.83 -2.94 -4.95
C ALA A 99 -6.91 -3.55 -3.87
N HIS A 100 -6.69 -2.86 -2.75
CA HIS A 100 -5.90 -3.38 -1.64
C HIS A 100 -6.51 -4.65 -1.03
N LYS A 101 -7.84 -4.75 -0.95
CA LYS A 101 -8.52 -5.99 -0.51
C LYS A 101 -8.27 -7.18 -1.45
N LYS A 102 -8.23 -6.96 -2.77
CA LYS A 102 -7.88 -8.02 -3.74
C LYS A 102 -6.44 -8.48 -3.55
N LEU A 103 -5.51 -7.54 -3.35
CA LEU A 103 -4.11 -7.85 -3.10
C LEU A 103 -3.94 -8.59 -1.76
N LEU A 104 -4.65 -8.17 -0.71
CA LEU A 104 -4.68 -8.87 0.58
C LEU A 104 -5.13 -10.32 0.41
N TRP A 105 -6.17 -10.58 -0.37
CA TRP A 105 -6.62 -11.95 -0.63
C TRP A 105 -5.55 -12.82 -1.30
N ALA A 106 -4.77 -12.25 -2.23
CA ALA A 106 -3.63 -12.95 -2.82
C ALA A 106 -2.54 -13.25 -1.78
N VAL A 107 -2.22 -12.31 -0.89
CA VAL A 107 -1.24 -12.50 0.19
C VAL A 107 -1.69 -13.58 1.17
N GLU A 108 -2.97 -13.62 1.54
CA GLU A 108 -3.54 -14.69 2.39
C GLU A 108 -3.37 -16.07 1.71
N GLY A 109 -3.56 -16.16 0.39
CA GLY A 109 -3.29 -17.39 -0.36
C GLY A 109 -1.81 -17.82 -0.32
N CYS A 110 -0.87 -16.87 -0.37
CA CYS A 110 0.55 -17.15 -0.21
C CYS A 110 0.87 -17.66 1.22
N LEU A 111 0.27 -17.05 2.25
CA LEU A 111 0.41 -17.50 3.64
C LEU A 111 -0.10 -18.93 3.82
N GLU A 112 -1.31 -19.22 3.36
CA GLU A 112 -1.90 -20.56 3.43
C GLU A 112 -1.00 -21.60 2.76
N LYS A 113 -0.51 -21.30 1.56
CA LYS A 113 0.40 -22.19 0.82
C LYS A 113 1.72 -22.40 1.55
N ALA A 114 2.31 -21.36 2.12
CA ALA A 114 3.56 -21.45 2.86
C ALA A 114 3.41 -22.28 4.15
N VAL A 115 2.29 -22.16 4.85
CA VAL A 115 1.97 -23.01 6.01
C VAL A 115 1.72 -24.46 5.58
N TYR A 116 0.98 -24.68 4.49
CA TYR A 116 0.71 -26.02 3.97
C TYR A 116 1.99 -26.78 3.61
N GLU A 117 2.96 -26.10 3.03
CA GLU A 117 4.26 -26.67 2.65
C GLU A 117 5.22 -26.92 3.82
N MET A 118 4.87 -26.47 5.03
CA MET A 118 5.72 -26.58 6.21
C MET A 118 5.95 -28.05 6.59
N PRO A 119 7.21 -28.52 6.64
CA PRO A 119 7.50 -29.87 7.09
C PRO A 119 7.13 -30.04 8.56
N LEU A 120 6.36 -31.09 8.86
CA LEU A 120 6.22 -31.59 10.22
C LEU A 120 7.55 -32.25 10.60
N LEU A 121 8.13 -31.79 11.72
CA LEU A 121 9.29 -32.46 12.29
C LEU A 121 8.76 -33.31 13.43
N ASP A 122 8.86 -34.63 13.26
CA ASP A 122 8.57 -35.62 14.30
C ASP A 122 9.63 -35.59 15.41
#